data_AF-A0A8S2SJ08-F1
#
_entry.id   AF-A0A8S2SJ08-F1
#
_cell.length_a   1.000
_cell.length_b   1.000
_cell.length_c   1.000
_cell.angle_alpha   90.00
_cell.angle_beta   90.00
_cell.angle_gamma   90.00
#
_symmetry.space_group_name_H-M   'P 1'
#
loop_
_entity.id
_entity.type
_entity.pdbx_description
1 polymer ?
#
loop_
_entity_poly.entity_id
_entity_poly.type
_entity_poly.pdbx_seq_one_letter_code
_entity_poly.pdbx_strand_id
1 'polypeptide(L)'
;EDALNYLDKVKNQFALQPQVYNQFLDIMKEFKSQSIDTQEVINRVSTLFHGHPDLIVGFNTFLPPGYKIEVSEEHHGYIQVTHPSSRTESIAIGG
;
A
#
# COMPACT_ATOMS: atom_id res chain seq x y z
N GLU A 1 -5.71 -7.49 11.62
CA GLU A 1 -4.45 -7.97 11.02
C GLU A 1 -3.29 -7.22 11.62
N ASP A 2 -2.33 -7.92 12.22
CA ASP A 2 -1.11 -7.30 12.78
C ASP A 2 -0.09 -6.99 11.69
N ALA A 3 0.71 -5.93 11.92
CA ALA A 3 1.79 -5.51 11.03
C ALA A 3 2.77 -6.65 10.68
N LEU A 4 3.08 -7.51 11.65
CA LEU A 4 3.97 -8.66 11.45
C LEU A 4 3.38 -9.71 10.51
N ASN A 5 2.07 -9.96 10.60
CA ASN A 5 1.40 -10.92 9.74
C ASN A 5 1.33 -10.43 8.29
N TYR A 6 1.10 -9.12 8.10
CA TYR A 6 1.16 -8.51 6.78
C TYR A 6 2.57 -8.63 6.16
N LEU A 7 3.62 -8.35 6.93
CA LEU A 7 5.00 -8.52 6.46
C LEU A 7 5.29 -9.97 6.03
N ASP A 8 4.82 -10.95 6.80
CA ASP A 8 4.96 -12.36 6.48
C ASP A 8 4.23 -12.72 5.18
N LYS A 9 3.00 -12.22 4.97
CA LYS A 9 2.26 -12.38 3.72
C LYS A 9 3.03 -11.83 2.52
N VAL A 10 3.52 -10.58 2.60
CA VAL A 10 4.32 -9.96 1.51
C VAL A 10 5.58 -10.79 1.24
N LYS A 11 6.28 -11.22 2.28
CA LYS A 11 7.50 -12.03 2.15
C LYS A 11 7.23 -13.38 1.49
N ASN A 12 6.14 -14.06 1.85
CA ASN A 12 5.76 -15.34 1.23
C ASN A 12 5.32 -15.14 -0.22
N GLN A 13 4.51 -14.11 -0.50
CA GLN A 13 4.02 -13.82 -1.86
C GLN A 13 5.16 -13.49 -2.82
N PHE A 14 6.16 -12.74 -2.35
CA PHE A 14 7.35 -12.37 -3.11
C PHE A 14 8.59 -13.16 -2.68
N ALA A 15 8.43 -14.41 -2.23
CA ALA A 15 9.57 -15.24 -1.79
C ALA A 15 10.62 -15.44 -2.89
N LEU A 16 10.18 -15.49 -4.15
CA LEU A 16 11.04 -15.58 -5.34
C LEU A 16 11.58 -14.22 -5.81
N GLN A 17 11.07 -13.12 -5.25
CA GLN A 17 11.37 -11.75 -5.65
C GLN A 17 11.78 -10.90 -4.43
N PRO A 18 12.97 -11.17 -3.84
CA PRO A 18 13.44 -10.44 -2.65
C PRO A 18 13.59 -8.94 -2.88
N GLN A 19 13.72 -8.51 -4.14
CA GLN A 19 13.78 -7.09 -4.53
C GLN A 19 12.50 -6.34 -4.14
N VAL A 20 11.32 -6.95 -4.33
CA VAL A 20 10.03 -6.34 -3.99
C VAL A 20 9.92 -6.12 -2.48
N TYR A 21 10.28 -7.14 -1.69
CA TYR A 21 10.27 -7.02 -0.23
C TYR A 21 11.26 -5.94 0.26
N ASN A 22 12.47 -5.86 -0.33
CA ASN A 22 13.43 -4.81 0.01
C ASN A 22 12.92 -3.42 -0.34
N GLN A 23 12.28 -3.24 -1.51
CA GLN A 23 11.70 -1.98 -1.93
C GLN A 23 10.54 -1.55 -1.02
N PHE A 24 9.70 -2.50 -0.58
CA PHE A 24 8.66 -2.23 0.43
C PHE A 24 9.28 -1.73 1.74
N LEU A 25 10.34 -2.38 2.22
CA LEU A 25 11.03 -1.94 3.43
C LEU A 25 11.66 -0.55 3.29
N ASP A 26 12.17 -0.22 2.10
CA ASP A 26 12.75 1.09 1.81
C ASP A 26 11.69 2.20 1.88
N ILE A 27 10.55 2.00 1.22
CA ILE A 27 9.38 2.88 1.29
C ILE A 27 8.93 3.07 2.75
N MET A 28 8.87 1.97 3.53
CA MET A 28 8.49 2.04 4.95
C MET A 28 9.50 2.84 5.79
N LYS A 29 10.79 2.78 5.48
CA LYS A 29 11.82 3.59 6.15
C LYS A 29 11.64 5.07 5.82
N GLU A 30 11.40 5.40 4.55
CA GLU A 30 11.15 6.78 4.15
C GLU A 30 9.91 7.35 4.85
N PHE A 31 8.82 6.58 4.93
CA PHE A 31 7.61 6.97 5.65
C PHE A 31 7.87 7.16 7.16
N LYS A 32 8.60 6.23 7.80
CA LYS A 32 8.98 6.36 9.21
C LYS A 32 9.92 7.54 9.48
N SER A 33 10.75 7.90 8.51
CA SER A 33 11.65 9.06 8.58
C SER A 33 10.93 10.37 8.24
N GLN A 34 9.62 10.33 7.97
CA GLN A 34 8.82 11.48 7.50
C GLN A 34 9.40 12.11 6.22
N SER A 35 10.12 11.32 5.42
CA SER A 35 10.70 11.74 4.14
C SER A 35 9.63 11.74 3.03
N ILE A 36 8.61 10.88 3.17
CA ILE A 36 7.45 10.81 2.29
C ILE A 36 6.16 10.86 3.11
N ASP A 37 5.13 11.49 2.57
CA ASP A 37 3.80 11.58 3.17
C ASP A 37 2.97 10.30 2.98
N THR A 38 1.85 10.21 3.71
CA THR A 38 0.88 9.11 3.58
C THR A 38 0.42 8.89 2.13
N GLN A 39 0.22 9.96 1.37
CA GLN A 39 -0.23 9.84 -0.02
C GLN A 39 0.86 9.22 -0.93
N GLU A 40 2.12 9.59 -0.72
CA GLU A 40 3.25 9.10 -1.51
C GLU A 40 3.59 7.64 -1.17
N VAL A 41 3.54 7.26 0.11
CA VAL A 41 3.71 5.84 0.49
C VAL A 41 2.61 4.97 -0.14
N ILE A 42 1.35 5.43 -0.15
CA ILE A 42 0.25 4.69 -0.78
C ILE A 42 0.49 4.52 -2.28
N ASN A 43 0.91 5.59 -2.98
CA ASN A 43 1.18 5.53 -4.41
C ASN A 43 2.30 4.54 -4.76
N ARG A 44 3.40 4.57 -3.99
CA ARG A 44 4.51 3.63 -4.17
C ARG A 44 4.14 2.19 -3.82
N VAL A 45 3.39 1.97 -2.74
CA VAL A 45 2.91 0.63 -2.34
C VAL A 45 1.92 0.08 -3.38
N SER A 46 1.02 0.92 -3.89
CA SER A 46 0.07 0.59 -4.95
C SER A 46 0.79 0.11 -6.22
N THR A 47 1.82 0.85 -6.63
CA THR A 47 2.64 0.48 -7.79
C THR A 47 3.47 -0.78 -7.53
N LEU A 48 4.07 -0.90 -6.34
CA LEU A 48 4.91 -2.03 -5.97
C LEU A 48 4.13 -3.35 -5.93
N PHE A 49 2.90 -3.31 -5.44
CA PHE A 49 2.00 -4.45 -5.36
C PHE A 49 0.96 -4.45 -6.48
N HIS A 50 1.27 -3.82 -7.61
CA HIS A 50 0.41 -3.86 -8.79
C HIS A 50 0.13 -5.31 -9.20
N GLY A 51 -1.14 -5.65 -9.40
CA GLY A 51 -1.61 -7.02 -9.62
C GLY A 51 -1.92 -7.83 -8.34
N HIS A 52 -1.67 -7.28 -7.15
CA HIS A 52 -1.97 -7.89 -5.85
C HIS A 52 -2.82 -6.95 -4.97
N PRO A 53 -4.12 -6.81 -5.28
CA PRO A 53 -5.01 -5.89 -4.57
C PRO A 53 -5.14 -6.21 -3.08
N ASP A 54 -5.10 -7.49 -2.70
CA ASP A 54 -5.11 -7.92 -1.29
C ASP A 54 -3.97 -7.34 -0.46
N LEU A 55 -2.79 -7.20 -1.05
CA LEU A 55 -1.65 -6.58 -0.37
C LEU A 55 -1.85 -5.07 -0.24
N ILE A 56 -2.31 -4.41 -1.29
CA ILE A 56 -2.59 -2.96 -1.26
C ILE A 56 -3.63 -2.64 -0.18
N VAL A 57 -4.72 -3.40 -0.10
CA VAL A 57 -5.76 -3.24 0.94
C VAL A 57 -5.23 -3.63 2.32
N GLY A 58 -4.40 -4.67 2.42
CA GLY A 58 -3.77 -5.06 3.69
C GLY A 58 -2.88 -3.98 4.29
N PHE A 59 -2.39 -3.04 3.48
CA PHE A 59 -1.62 -1.88 3.95
C PHE A 59 -2.42 -0.94 4.87
N ASN A 60 -3.76 -1.02 4.87
CA ASN A 60 -4.62 -0.27 5.79
C ASN A 60 -4.26 -0.45 7.28
N THR A 61 -3.69 -1.59 7.66
CA THR A 61 -3.19 -1.83 9.03
C THR A 61 -2.08 -0.86 9.45
N PHE A 62 -1.32 -0.31 8.49
CA PHE A 62 -0.22 0.62 8.73
C PHE A 62 -0.63 2.08 8.60
N LEU A 63 -1.85 2.34 8.13
CA LEU A 63 -2.34 3.68 7.93
C LEU A 63 -2.94 4.24 9.23
N PRO A 64 -2.76 5.54 9.51
CA PRO A 64 -3.39 6.17 10.66
C PRO A 64 -4.93 6.15 10.53
N PRO A 65 -5.65 6.15 11.65
CA PRO A 65 -7.12 6.10 11.64
C PRO A 65 -7.70 7.25 10.82
N GLY A 66 -8.61 6.91 9.91
CA GLY A 66 -9.24 7.84 8.96
C GLY A 66 -8.66 7.78 7.55
N TYR A 67 -7.44 7.23 7.38
CA TYR A 67 -6.96 6.82 6.06
C TYR A 67 -7.43 5.41 5.73
N LYS A 68 -7.99 5.22 4.54
CA LYS A 68 -8.45 3.91 4.08
C LYS A 68 -8.21 3.76 2.59
N ILE A 69 -7.61 2.66 2.18
CA ILE A 69 -7.41 2.25 0.80
C ILE A 69 -8.42 1.16 0.46
N GLU A 70 -9.11 1.33 -0.65
CA GLU A 70 -10.03 0.34 -1.21
C GLU A 70 -9.68 0.13 -2.69
N VAL A 71 -9.68 -1.11 -3.14
CA VAL A 71 -9.50 -1.43 -4.56
C VAL A 71 -10.88 -1.65 -5.14
N SER A 72 -11.20 -0.96 -6.24
CA SER A 72 -12.47 -1.14 -6.93
C SER A 72 -12.40 -2.37 -7.86
N GLU A 73 -13.22 -3.40 -7.63
CA GLU A 73 -13.27 -4.62 -8.46
C GLU A 73 -13.65 -4.33 -9.92
N GLU A 74 -14.38 -3.24 -10.15
CA GLU A 74 -14.84 -2.77 -11.46
C GLU A 74 -13.73 -2.15 -12.34
N HIS A 75 -12.65 -1.65 -11.73
CA HIS A 75 -11.57 -0.96 -12.43
C HIS A 75 -10.21 -1.48 -11.95
N HIS A 76 -9.72 -2.56 -12.60
CA HIS A 76 -8.39 -3.17 -12.40
C HIS A 76 -7.23 -2.22 -12.78
N GLY A 77 -7.18 -1.05 -12.14
CA GLY A 77 -6.25 0.02 -12.46
C GLY A 77 -6.42 1.25 -11.57
N TYR A 78 -7.35 1.28 -10.61
CA TYR A 78 -7.47 2.37 -9.64
C TYR A 78 -7.72 1.87 -8.22
N ILE A 79 -7.12 2.54 -7.24
CA ILE A 79 -7.48 2.46 -5.82
C ILE A 79 -8.19 3.73 -5.38
N GLN A 80 -9.12 3.60 -4.45
CA GLN A 80 -9.76 4.70 -3.75
C GLN A 80 -9.08 4.89 -2.40
N VAL A 81 -8.55 6.09 -2.17
CA VAL A 81 -7.96 6.50 -0.90
C VAL A 81 -8.91 7.47 -0.23
N THR A 82 -9.46 7.07 0.91
CA THR A 82 -10.25 7.92 1.78
C THR A 82 -9.33 8.58 2.79
N HIS A 83 -9.45 9.90 2.93
CA HIS A 83 -8.72 10.75 3.86
C HIS A 83 -9.55 10.96 5.14
N PRO A 84 -8.91 11.28 6.28
CA PRO A 84 -9.60 11.55 7.55
C PRO A 84 -10.59 12.73 7.46
N SER A 85 -10.42 13.61 6.47
CA SER A 85 -11.37 14.69 6.15
C SER A 85 -12.64 14.22 5.42
N SER A 86 -12.87 12.91 5.30
CA SER A 86 -13.96 12.28 4.51
C SER A 86 -13.91 12.58 3.01
N ARG A 87 -12.74 12.98 2.49
CA ARG A 87 -12.50 13.12 1.05
C ARG A 87 -11.98 11.80 0.51
N THR A 88 -12.53 11.34 -0.60
CA THR A 88 -12.02 10.15 -1.31
C THR A 88 -11.39 10.56 -2.62
N GLU A 89 -10.22 10.02 -2.92
CA GLU A 89 -9.43 10.30 -4.12
C GLU A 89 -9.08 8.99 -4.82
N SER A 90 -9.19 8.94 -6.14
CA SER A 90 -8.85 7.77 -6.95
C SER A 90 -7.41 7.88 -7.48
N ILE A 91 -6.56 6.91 -7.16
CA ILE A 91 -5.16 6.83 -7.61
C ILE A 91 -5.03 5.68 -8.60
N ALA A 92 -4.40 5.93 -9.75
CA ALA A 92 -4.11 4.87 -10.72
C ALA A 92 -3.05 3.89 -10.16
N ILE A 93 -3.30 2.59 -10.28
CA ILE A 93 -2.37 1.53 -9.89
C ILE A 93 -1.47 1.25 -11.11
N GLY A 94 -0.32 1.93 -11.17
CA GLY A 94 0.64 1.75 -12.27
C GLY A 94 0.32 2.57 -13.52
N GLY A 95 1.34 3.28 -14.00
CA GLY A 95 1.41 3.91 -15.32
C GLY A 95 2.63 3.40 -16.07
#